data_AF-A0AAP2DK99-F1
#
_entry.id   AF-A0AAP2DK99-F1
#
_cell.length_a   1.000
_cell.length_b   1.000
_cell.length_c   1.000
_cell.angle_alpha   90.00
_cell.angle_beta   90.00
_cell.angle_gamma   90.00
#
_symmetry.space_group_name_H-M   'P 1'
#
loop_
_entity.id
_entity.type
_entity.pdbx_description
1 polymer ?
#
loop_
_entity_poly.entity_id
_entity_poly.type
_entity_poly.pdbx_seq_one_letter_code
_entity_poly.pdbx_strand_id
1 'polypeptide(L)' 'MRYIPSPIPLRFEYVYSATANQSGRMQYHKIKPGHSKLRISRTEFIKAYNDLPIVAINPMQLKGHDAVFQFEFYV' A
#
# COMPACT_ATOMS: atom_id res chain seq x y z
N MET A 1 16.31 12.51 9.31
CA MET A 1 16.21 11.32 10.20
C MET A 1 17.22 10.28 9.74
N ARG A 2 18.05 9.73 10.62
CA ARG A 2 18.82 8.51 10.30
C ARG A 2 17.83 7.34 10.31
N TYR A 3 17.66 6.68 9.17
CA TYR A 3 16.87 5.45 9.08
C TYR A 3 17.58 4.34 9.86
N ILE A 4 16.91 3.79 10.86
CA ILE A 4 17.38 2.60 11.59
C ILE A 4 16.49 1.45 11.12
N PRO A 5 17.01 0.50 10.32
CA PRO A 5 16.22 -0.63 9.87
C PRO A 5 15.82 -1.51 11.06
N SER A 6 14.63 -2.11 10.98
CA SER A 6 14.25 -3.19 11.90
C SER A 6 15.26 -4.33 11.76
N PRO A 7 15.79 -4.87 12.88
CA PRO A 7 16.65 -6.05 12.84
C PRO A 7 15.89 -7.32 12.45
N ILE A 8 14.55 -7.29 12.49
CA ILE A 8 13.68 -8.41 12.14
C ILE A 8 12.99 -8.11 10.80
N PRO A 9 13.16 -8.97 9.77
CA PRO A 9 12.45 -8.82 8.51
C PRO A 9 10.96 -9.09 8.69
N LEU A 10 10.13 -8.16 8.23
CA LEU A 10 8.67 -8.32 8.18
C LEU A 10 8.31 -9.41 7.18
N ARG A 11 7.63 -10.46 7.65
CA ARG A 11 7.02 -11.46 6.78
C ARG A 11 5.60 -11.01 6.47
N PHE A 12 5.29 -10.94 5.18
CA PHE A 12 3.97 -10.61 4.66
C PHE A 12 3.73 -11.43 3.39
N GLU A 13 2.48 -11.72 3.10
CA GLU A 13 2.05 -12.47 1.91
C GLU A 13 1.69 -11.54 0.76
N TYR A 14 1.08 -10.40 1.06
CA TYR A 14 0.61 -9.44 0.07
C TYR A 14 0.84 -7.99 0.50
N VAL A 15 1.03 -7.13 -0.50
CA VAL A 15 0.95 -5.68 -0.34
C VAL A 15 -0.27 -5.17 -1.09
N TYR A 16 -1.05 -4.34 -0.43
CA TYR A 16 -2.17 -3.64 -1.03
C TYR A 16 -1.82 -2.16 -1.11
N SER A 17 -1.99 -1.56 -2.28
CA SER A 17 -1.57 -0.17 -2.53
C SER A 17 -2.72 0.67 -3.11
N ALA A 18 -2.93 1.85 -2.55
CA ALA A 18 -3.87 2.87 -3.02
C ALA A 18 -3.10 4.12 -3.46
N THR A 19 -2.99 4.32 -4.77
CA THR A 19 -2.18 5.39 -5.39
C THR A 19 -3.02 6.25 -6.32
N ALA A 20 -2.86 7.58 -6.27
CA ALA A 20 -3.51 8.48 -7.23
C ALA A 20 -2.74 8.48 -8.56
N ASN A 21 -3.46 8.48 -9.69
CA ASN A 21 -2.85 8.69 -11.00
C ASN A 21 -2.69 10.19 -11.31
N GLN A 22 -2.16 10.52 -12.50
CA GLN A 22 -1.99 11.91 -12.95
C GLN A 22 -3.31 12.71 -13.01
N SER A 23 -4.45 12.05 -13.17
CA SER A 23 -5.77 12.69 -13.15
C SER A 23 -6.41 12.76 -11.75
N GLY A 24 -5.68 12.38 -10.70
CA GLY A 24 -6.15 12.39 -9.32
C GLY A 24 -7.08 11.22 -8.94
N ARG A 25 -7.33 10.28 -9.86
CA ARG A 25 -8.16 9.09 -9.59
C ARG A 25 -7.35 8.04 -8.85
N MET A 26 -7.90 7.55 -7.74
CA MET A 26 -7.31 6.46 -6.96
C MET A 26 -7.31 5.15 -7.75
N GLN A 27 -6.17 4.48 -7.73
CA GLN A 27 -5.95 3.16 -8.30
C GLN A 27 -5.52 2.19 -7.19
N TYR A 28 -6.13 1.00 -7.21
CA TYR A 28 -5.93 -0.01 -6.19
C TYR A 28 -5.20 -1.21 -6.78
N HIS A 29 -4.24 -1.73 -6.04
CA HIS A 29 -3.42 -2.85 -6.48
C HIS A 29 -3.20 -3.86 -5.37
N LYS A 30 -3.06 -5.12 -5.78
CA LYS A 30 -2.61 -6.24 -4.95
C LYS A 30 -1.29 -6.75 -5.52
N ILE A 31 -0.29 -6.90 -4.68
CA ILE A 31 1.06 -7.28 -5.06
C ILE A 31 1.45 -8.49 -4.21
N LYS A 32 1.77 -9.61 -4.85
CA LYS A 32 2.40 -10.75 -4.18
C LYS A 32 3.92 -10.64 -4.38
N PRO A 33 4.74 -10.78 -3.34
CA PRO A 33 6.20 -10.80 -3.50
C PRO A 33 6.63 -11.78 -4.60
N GLY A 34 7.55 -11.34 -5.46
CA GLY A 34 8.03 -12.13 -6.60
C GLY A 34 7.05 -12.27 -7.76
N HIS A 35 5.88 -11.63 -7.73
CA HIS A 35 4.90 -11.65 -8.81
C HIS A 35 4.56 -10.23 -9.29
N SER A 36 3.95 -10.16 -10.48
CA SER A 36 3.48 -8.91 -11.08
C SER A 36 2.40 -8.24 -10.24
N LYS A 37 2.38 -6.90 -10.29
CA LYS A 37 1.35 -6.06 -9.67
C LYS A 37 0.00 -6.25 -10.38
N LEU A 38 -1.02 -6.67 -9.62
CA LEU A 38 -2.38 -6.87 -10.12
C LEU A 38 -3.25 -5.66 -9.77
N ARG A 39 -4.01 -5.15 -10.75
CA ARG A 39 -5.02 -4.10 -10.50
C ARG A 39 -6.28 -4.73 -9.96
N ILE A 40 -6.81 -4.16 -8.88
CA ILE A 40 -8.01 -4.66 -8.19
C ILE A 40 -9.08 -3.58 -8.08
N SER A 41 -10.28 -3.99 -7.66
CA SER A 41 -11.39 -3.06 -7.41
C SER A 41 -11.21 -2.32 -6.07
N ARG A 42 -11.89 -1.17 -5.92
CA ARG A 42 -11.98 -0.46 -4.64
C ARG A 42 -12.60 -1.33 -3.54
N THR A 43 -13.64 -2.10 -3.88
CA THR A 43 -14.35 -2.95 -2.93
C THR A 43 -13.45 -4.05 -2.39
N GLU A 44 -12.66 -4.70 -3.26
CA GLU A 44 -11.67 -5.69 -2.84
C GLU A 44 -10.60 -5.09 -1.92
N PHE A 45 -10.12 -3.89 -2.25
CA PHE A 45 -9.14 -3.19 -1.42
C PHE A 45 -9.70 -2.85 -0.02
N ILE A 46 -10.91 -2.31 0.06
CA ILE A 46 -11.57 -1.99 1.34
C ILE A 46 -11.79 -3.25 2.16
N LYS A 47 -12.23 -4.34 1.52
CA LYS A 47 -12.41 -5.63 2.17
C LYS A 47 -11.08 -6.14 2.75
N ALA A 48 -10.01 -6.09 1.97
CA ALA A 48 -8.69 -6.48 2.43
C ALA A 48 -8.21 -5.63 3.62
N TYR A 49 -8.44 -4.31 3.59
CA TYR A 49 -8.05 -3.39 4.67
C TYR A 49 -8.82 -3.67 5.98
N ASN A 50 -10.10 -4.02 5.89
CA ASN A 50 -10.94 -4.25 7.06
C ASN A 50 -10.81 -5.67 7.63
N ASP A 51 -10.60 -6.67 6.77
CA ASP A 51 -10.74 -8.08 7.15
C ASP A 51 -9.40 -8.81 7.36
N LEU A 52 -8.30 -8.32 6.78
CA LEU A 52 -7.00 -9.00 6.85
C LEU A 52 -6.14 -8.48 8.01
N PRO A 53 -5.28 -9.34 8.58
CA PRO A 53 -4.38 -8.93 9.67
C PRO A 53 -3.25 -8.06 9.12
N ILE A 54 -3.41 -6.73 9.20
CA ILE A 54 -2.40 -5.77 8.76
C ILE A 54 -1.18 -5.82 9.67
N VAL A 55 -0.02 -6.14 9.10
CA VAL A 55 1.27 -6.20 9.78
C VAL A 55 1.97 -4.84 9.81
N ALA A 56 1.81 -4.05 8.74
CA ALA A 56 2.37 -2.71 8.64
C ALA A 56 1.57 -1.83 7.68
N ILE A 57 1.67 -0.50 7.87
CA ILE A 57 1.13 0.52 6.97
C ILE A 57 2.27 1.49 6.64
N ASN A 58 2.43 1.80 5.35
CA ASN A 58 3.38 2.77 4.87
C ASN A 58 2.63 3.96 4.22
N PRO A 59 2.52 5.10 4.92
CA PRO A 59 1.96 6.30 4.33
C PRO A 59 2.94 6.90 3.32
N MET A 60 2.43 7.18 2.12
CA MET A 60 3.20 7.75 1.02
C MET A 60 2.65 9.14 0.70
N GLN A 61 3.40 10.17 1.07
CA GLN A 61 3.08 11.53 0.65
C GLN A 61 3.46 11.72 -0.82
N LEU A 62 2.52 12.20 -1.63
CA LEU A 62 2.82 12.56 -3.00
C LEU A 62 3.58 13.90 -3.01
N LYS A 63 4.86 13.87 -3.38
CA LYS A 63 5.69 15.07 -3.45
C LYS A 63 5.05 16.12 -4.38
N GLY A 64 4.93 17.35 -3.90
CA GLY A 64 4.29 18.45 -4.63
C GLY A 64 2.77 18.54 -4.47
N HIS A 65 2.14 17.65 -3.70
CA HIS A 65 0.71 17.71 -3.38
C HIS A 65 0.49 17.56 -1.87
N ASP A 66 0.30 18.67 -1.17
CA ASP A 66 0.23 18.71 0.30
C ASP A 66 -0.98 17.95 0.88
N ALA A 67 -2.02 17.71 0.09
CA ALA A 67 -3.27 17.06 0.54
C ALA A 67 -3.48 15.63 -0.01
N VAL A 68 -2.55 15.09 -0.80
CA VAL A 68 -2.71 13.74 -1.39
C VAL A 68 -1.90 12.72 -0.60
N PHE A 69 -2.61 11.99 0.26
CA PHE A 69 -2.06 10.85 0.99
C PHE A 69 -2.36 9.56 0.23
N GLN A 70 -1.30 8.93 -0.26
CA GLN A 70 -1.33 7.56 -0.74
C GLN A 70 -0.87 6.67 0.41
N PHE A 71 -1.17 5.37 0.33
CA PHE A 71 -0.58 4.44 1.27
C PHE A 71 -0.58 3.03 0.70
N GLU A 72 0.23 2.20 1.34
CA GLU A 72 0.19 0.77 1.19
C GLU A 72 0.12 0.10 2.55
N PHE A 73 -0.44 -1.10 2.58
CA PHE A 73 -0.47 -1.93 3.78
C PHE A 73 -0.06 -3.36 3.44
N TYR A 74 0.56 -4.00 4.42
CA TYR A 74 1.18 -5.32 4.33
C TYR A 74 0.36 -6.29 5.16
N VAL A 75 0.00 -7.43 4.56
CA VAL A 75 -0.73 -8.52 5.20
C VAL A 75 0.03 -9.82 4.99
#